data_AF-A0A6F8UT73-F1
#
_entry.id   AF-A0A6F8UT73-F1
#
_cell.length_a   1.000
_cell.length_b   1.000
_cell.length_c   1.000
_cell.angle_alpha   90.00
_cell.angle_beta   90.00
_cell.angle_gamma   90.00
#
_symmetry.space_group_name_H-M   'P 1'
#
loop_
_entity.id
_entity.type
_entity.pdbx_description
1 polymer ?
#
loop_
_entity_poly.entity_id
_entity_poly.type
_entity_poly.pdbx_seq_one_letter_code
_entity_poly.pdbx_strand_id
1 'polypeptide(L)'
;MPRFFILLPALLLGACTYHNARSSIVVVTDAKSVVENCTKLGEIDGQHGSQAIMTLDKTRDSVIARLKIAGAELGGTHVFAAAADIKWKGPDTSGTVYKCNS
;
A
#
# COMPACT_ATOMS: atom_id res chain seq x y z
N MET A 1 -24.33 11.80 -39.06
CA MET A 1 -23.67 10.53 -38.66
C MET A 1 -23.04 10.70 -37.28
N PRO A 2 -23.70 10.32 -36.18
CA PRO A 2 -23.15 10.50 -34.84
C PRO A 2 -22.43 9.22 -34.40
N ARG A 3 -21.15 9.09 -34.77
CA ARG A 3 -20.30 7.92 -34.48
C ARG A 3 -19.20 8.21 -33.45
N PHE A 4 -19.36 9.27 -32.66
CA PHE A 4 -18.34 9.73 -31.70
C PHE A 4 -18.74 9.55 -30.22
N PHE A 5 -19.97 9.13 -29.92
CA PHE A 5 -20.49 9.04 -28.55
C PHE A 5 -20.21 7.70 -27.83
N ILE A 6 -19.60 6.72 -28.51
CA ILE A 6 -19.39 5.37 -27.94
C ILE A 6 -18.02 5.21 -27.26
N LEU A 7 -17.12 6.19 -27.37
CA LEU A 7 -15.76 6.09 -26.79
C LEU A 7 -15.62 6.69 -25.38
N LEU A 8 -16.63 7.40 -24.87
CA LEU A 8 -16.61 7.97 -23.52
C LEU A 8 -16.67 6.94 -22.35
N PRO A 9 -17.41 5.82 -22.44
CA PRO A 9 -17.56 4.93 -21.29
C PRO A 9 -16.26 4.18 -20.91
N ALA A 10 -15.31 4.08 -21.83
CA ALA A 10 -14.06 3.32 -21.61
C ALA A 10 -13.08 4.02 -20.66
N LEU A 11 -13.18 5.34 -20.48
CA LEU A 11 -12.29 6.12 -19.60
C LEU A 11 -12.63 5.97 -18.10
N LEU A 12 -13.83 5.48 -17.77
CA LEU A 12 -14.28 5.29 -16.38
C LEU A 12 -13.78 3.98 -15.73
N LEU A 13 -13.17 3.08 -16.51
CA LEU A 13 -12.65 1.79 -16.01
C LEU A 13 -11.23 1.89 -15.41
N GLY A 14 -10.58 3.06 -15.47
CA GLY A 14 -9.21 3.26 -14.98
C GLY A 14 -9.07 3.69 -13.50
N ALA A 15 -10.17 3.96 -12.80
CA ALA A 15 -10.16 4.57 -11.47
C ALA A 15 -10.24 3.59 -10.29
N CYS A 16 -10.04 2.29 -10.53
CA CYS A 16 -9.93 1.35 -9.43
C CYS A 16 -8.48 1.33 -8.94
N THR A 17 -8.28 1.69 -7.67
CA THR A 17 -7.04 1.51 -6.90
C THR A 17 -6.76 0.02 -6.73
N TYR A 18 -6.36 -0.64 -7.82
CA TYR A 18 -5.97 -2.04 -7.83
C TYR A 18 -4.51 -2.16 -7.41
N HIS A 19 -4.20 -3.29 -6.77
CA HIS A 19 -2.83 -3.78 -6.66
C HIS A 19 -2.20 -3.83 -8.07
N ASN A 20 -1.47 -2.78 -8.40
CA ASN A 20 -0.70 -2.63 -9.64
C ASN A 20 0.70 -3.23 -9.46
N ALA A 21 1.40 -3.54 -10.56
CA ALA A 21 2.77 -4.09 -10.51
C ALA A 21 3.71 -3.25 -9.62
N ARG A 22 3.48 -1.93 -9.56
CA ARG A 22 4.21 -0.98 -8.72
C ARG A 22 4.04 -1.23 -7.22
N SER A 23 2.84 -1.63 -6.75
CA SER A 23 2.59 -2.01 -5.34
C SER A 23 2.96 -3.46 -5.03
N SER A 24 3.04 -4.34 -6.04
CA SER A 24 3.52 -5.72 -5.85
C SER A 24 5.01 -5.77 -5.49
N ILE A 25 5.81 -4.82 -6.02
CA ILE A 25 7.25 -4.68 -5.74
C ILE A 25 7.50 -4.19 -4.30
N VAL A 26 6.53 -3.52 -3.68
CA VAL A 26 6.73 -2.93 -2.36
C VAL A 26 6.71 -4.01 -1.27
N VAL A 27 7.83 -4.15 -0.59
CA VAL A 27 8.00 -5.09 0.53
C VAL A 27 7.64 -4.38 1.83
N VAL A 28 6.72 -4.94 2.60
CA VAL A 28 6.38 -4.45 3.95
C VAL A 28 7.14 -5.30 4.95
N THR A 29 7.87 -4.66 5.87
CA THR A 29 8.74 -5.35 6.84
C THR A 29 8.73 -4.62 8.19
N ASP A 30 8.95 -5.36 9.27
CA ASP A 30 9.20 -4.87 10.63
C ASP A 30 10.71 -4.92 10.98
N ALA A 31 11.55 -5.45 10.08
CA ALA A 31 12.97 -5.56 10.28
C ALA A 31 13.68 -4.27 9.85
N LYS A 32 14.16 -3.49 10.84
CA LYS A 32 14.89 -2.25 10.57
C LYS A 32 16.16 -2.48 9.74
N SER A 33 16.83 -3.61 9.92
CA SER A 33 18.04 -3.99 9.17
C SER A 33 17.85 -4.02 7.65
N VAL A 34 16.63 -4.25 7.15
CA VAL A 34 16.33 -4.27 5.72
C VAL A 34 16.28 -2.86 5.12
N VAL A 35 15.93 -1.86 5.92
CA VAL A 35 15.76 -0.46 5.49
C VAL A 35 16.89 0.48 5.93
N GLU A 36 17.87 -0.03 6.69
CA GLU A 36 18.96 0.77 7.28
C GLU A 36 19.79 1.54 6.25
N ASN A 37 20.01 0.95 5.07
CA ASN A 37 20.77 1.57 3.97
C ASN A 37 19.90 2.27 2.94
N CYS A 38 18.61 2.44 3.22
CA CYS A 38 17.63 2.95 2.27
C CYS A 38 17.24 4.40 2.58
N THR A 39 16.87 5.15 1.54
CA THR A 39 16.47 6.54 1.69
C THR A 39 15.03 6.63 2.18
N LYS A 40 14.80 7.27 3.35
CA LYS A 40 13.45 7.58 3.84
C LYS A 40 12.77 8.56 2.88
N LEU A 41 11.60 8.20 2.40
CA LEU A 41 10.78 9.03 1.51
C LEU A 41 9.67 9.77 2.26
N GLY A 42 9.08 9.15 3.28
CA GLY A 42 7.97 9.75 4.02
C GLY A 42 7.26 8.74 4.93
N GLU A 43 6.21 9.21 5.58
CA GLU A 43 5.33 8.40 6.43
C GLU A 43 3.95 8.29 5.76
N ILE A 44 3.33 7.12 5.92
CA ILE A 44 2.03 6.78 5.34
C ILE A 44 1.18 6.09 6.41
N ASP A 45 -0.14 6.14 6.23
CA ASP A 45 -1.09 5.44 7.08
C ASP A 45 -1.94 4.47 6.25
N GLY A 46 -2.02 3.21 6.68
CA GLY A 46 -2.89 2.19 6.11
C GLY A 46 -4.36 2.31 6.55
N GLN A 47 -4.69 3.25 7.45
CA GLN A 47 -6.03 3.42 8.00
C GLN A 47 -6.95 4.22 7.06
N HIS A 48 -7.62 3.53 6.14
CA HIS A 48 -8.85 4.03 5.53
C HIS A 48 -10.05 3.37 6.22
N GLY A 49 -10.92 4.19 6.83
CA GLY A 49 -12.01 3.85 7.74
C GLY A 49 -12.94 2.70 7.33
N SER A 50 -12.47 1.46 7.43
CA SER A 50 -13.31 0.27 7.27
C SER A 50 -13.96 -0.05 8.60
N GLN A 51 -15.21 0.39 8.76
CA GLN A 51 -16.11 0.03 9.87
C GLN A 51 -16.58 -1.44 9.84
N ALA A 52 -15.84 -2.32 9.14
CA ALA A 52 -16.17 -3.74 9.08
C ALA A 52 -15.47 -4.46 10.24
N ILE A 53 -16.24 -5.15 11.07
CA ILE A 53 -15.72 -6.09 12.08
C ILE A 53 -15.05 -7.25 11.31
N MET A 54 -13.77 -7.09 11.02
CA MET A 54 -12.95 -8.10 10.35
C MET A 54 -12.12 -8.87 11.38
N THR A 55 -11.79 -10.12 11.08
CA THR A 55 -10.81 -10.88 11.88
C THR A 55 -9.46 -10.19 11.82
N LEU A 56 -8.69 -10.28 12.89
CA LEU A 56 -7.39 -9.61 13.03
C LEU A 56 -6.45 -9.88 11.84
N ASP A 57 -6.42 -11.13 11.35
CA ASP A 57 -5.61 -11.53 10.19
C ASP A 57 -6.04 -10.81 8.90
N LYS A 58 -7.35 -10.70 8.65
CA LYS A 58 -7.88 -9.99 7.47
C LYS A 58 -7.61 -8.49 7.56
N THR A 59 -7.70 -7.94 8.76
CA THR A 59 -7.34 -6.53 9.02
C THR A 59 -5.85 -6.32 8.73
N ARG A 60 -4.98 -7.22 9.18
CA ARG A 60 -3.53 -7.14 8.91
C ARG A 60 -3.23 -7.16 7.42
N ASP A 61 -3.78 -8.14 6.71
CA ASP A 61 -3.52 -8.27 5.27
C ASP A 61 -4.08 -7.08 4.48
N SER A 62 -5.23 -6.52 4.91
CA SER A 62 -5.79 -5.29 4.33
C SER A 62 -4.89 -4.07 4.59
N VAL A 63 -4.36 -3.91 5.80
CA VAL A 63 -3.43 -2.84 6.15
C VAL A 63 -2.13 -2.96 5.36
N ILE A 64 -1.56 -4.16 5.26
CA ILE A 64 -0.36 -4.44 4.46
C ILE A 64 -0.61 -4.06 3.00
N ALA A 65 -1.73 -4.48 2.41
CA ALA A 65 -2.07 -4.16 1.02
C ALA A 65 -2.12 -2.64 0.79
N ARG A 66 -2.75 -1.89 1.72
CA ARG A 66 -2.83 -0.42 1.64
C ARG A 66 -1.47 0.25 1.80
N LEU A 67 -0.66 -0.22 2.74
CA LEU A 67 0.71 0.27 2.92
C LEU A 67 1.55 0.05 1.66
N LYS A 68 1.39 -1.08 0.96
CA LYS A 68 2.05 -1.32 -0.33
C LYS A 68 1.62 -0.34 -1.42
N ILE A 69 0.33 -0.02 -1.48
CA ILE A 69 -0.21 0.94 -2.45
C ILE A 69 0.36 2.34 -2.16
N ALA A 70 0.22 2.84 -0.94
CA ALA A 70 0.73 4.15 -0.55
C ALA A 70 2.26 4.25 -0.66
N GLY A 71 2.98 3.18 -0.33
CA GLY A 71 4.43 3.08 -0.54
C GLY A 71 4.83 3.20 -2.01
N ALA A 72 4.06 2.54 -2.90
CA ALA A 72 4.29 2.60 -4.34
C ALA A 72 3.98 3.96 -4.95
N GLU A 73 2.94 4.65 -4.44
CA GLU A 73 2.57 6.00 -4.84
C GLU A 73 3.68 7.00 -4.52
N LEU A 74 4.33 6.86 -3.36
CA LEU A 74 5.52 7.66 -3.00
C LEU A 74 6.79 7.25 -3.77
N GLY A 75 6.73 6.20 -4.60
CA GLY A 75 7.90 5.69 -5.34
C GLY A 75 8.90 4.93 -4.47
N GLY A 76 8.44 4.42 -3.33
CA GLY A 76 9.20 3.54 -2.45
C GLY A 76 9.26 2.10 -2.96
N THR A 77 10.19 1.37 -2.38
CA THR A 77 10.40 -0.07 -2.62
C THR A 77 10.12 -0.89 -1.35
N HIS A 78 10.25 -0.26 -0.20
CA HIS A 78 10.11 -0.90 1.10
C HIS A 78 9.25 -0.01 2.01
N VAL A 79 8.45 -0.63 2.86
CA VAL A 79 7.67 0.05 3.89
C VAL A 79 7.97 -0.62 5.22
N PHE A 80 8.48 0.17 6.16
CA PHE A 80 8.67 -0.26 7.53
C PHE A 80 7.38 -0.04 8.31
N ALA A 81 6.74 -1.10 8.81
CA ALA A 81 5.47 -0.99 9.53
C ALA A 81 5.31 -2.10 10.57
N ALA A 82 4.70 -1.78 11.71
CA ALA A 82 4.38 -2.75 12.76
C ALA A 82 3.39 -3.83 12.28
N ALA A 83 2.57 -3.52 11.27
CA ALA A 83 1.64 -4.46 10.66
C ALA A 83 2.32 -5.67 9.97
N ALA A 84 3.63 -5.60 9.72
CA ALA A 84 4.40 -6.72 9.18
C ALA A 84 4.74 -7.79 10.23
N ASP A 85 4.71 -7.45 11.53
CA ASP A 85 4.97 -8.40 12.61
C ASP A 85 3.78 -9.38 12.74
N ILE A 86 4.07 -10.67 12.82
CA ILE A 86 3.07 -11.72 13.07
C ILE A 86 2.33 -11.55 14.41
N LYS A 87 2.94 -10.83 15.36
CA LYS A 87 2.37 -10.51 16.68
C LYS A 87 1.57 -9.22 16.70
N TRP A 88 1.41 -8.55 15.56
CA TRP A 88 0.68 -7.29 15.47
C TRP A 88 -0.75 -7.42 16.01
N LYS A 89 -1.16 -6.47 16.85
CA LYS A 89 -2.46 -6.51 17.57
C LYS A 89 -3.51 -5.51 17.05
N GLY A 90 -3.24 -4.84 15.93
CA GLY A 90 -4.23 -4.00 15.26
C GLY A 90 -4.22 -2.48 15.46
N PRO A 91 -3.55 -1.85 16.47
CA PRO A 91 -3.71 -0.40 16.64
C PRO A 91 -2.78 0.43 15.75
N ASP A 92 -1.62 -0.10 15.34
CA ASP A 92 -0.63 0.65 14.57
C ASP A 92 -0.66 0.25 13.10
N THR A 93 -1.28 1.09 12.28
CA THR A 93 -1.37 0.95 10.81
C THR A 93 -0.43 1.89 10.07
N SER A 94 0.40 2.63 10.80
CA SER A 94 1.36 3.55 10.21
C SER A 94 2.54 2.79 9.60
N GLY A 95 3.15 3.39 8.59
CA GLY A 95 4.35 2.86 7.96
C GLY A 95 5.26 3.98 7.49
N THR A 96 6.57 3.73 7.51
CA THR A 96 7.57 4.62 6.92
C THR A 96 8.02 4.05 5.58
N VAL A 97 7.96 4.84 4.53
CA VAL A 97 8.33 4.44 3.17
C VAL A 97 9.81 4.70 2.94
N TYR A 98 10.48 3.70 2.39
CA TYR A 98 11.89 3.71 2.02
C TYR A 98 12.09 3.36 0.56
N LYS A 99 13.08 4.02 -0.05
CA LYS A 99 13.61 3.68 -1.37
C LYS A 99 14.99 3.08 -1.20
N CYS A 100 15.08 1.78 -1.47
CA CYS A 100 16.34 1.07 -1.56
C CYS A 100 16.76 1.10 -3.02
N ASN A 101 17.98 1.55 -3.30
CA ASN A 101 18.59 1.35 -4.61
C ASN A 101 19.00 -0.12 -4.65
N SER A 102 18.20 -0.95 -5.32
CA SER A 102 18.63 -2.27 -5.75
C SER A 102 19.54 -2.18 -6.97
#